data_AF-A0A9D7CZ50-F1
#
_entry.id   AF-A0A9D7CZ50-F1
#
_cell.length_a   1.000
_cell.length_b   1.000
_cell.length_c   1.000
_cell.angle_alpha   90.00
_cell.angle_beta   90.00
_cell.angle_gamma   90.00
#
_symmetry.space_group_name_H-M   'P 1'
#
loop_
_entity.id
_entity.type
_entity.pdbx_description
1 polymer ?
#
loop_
_entity_poly.entity_id
_entity_poly.type
_entity_poly.pdbx_seq_one_letter_code
_entity_poly.pdbx_strand_id
1 'polypeptide(L)'
;MSARLRFACGACVVAGALSLVACAGASPAGGEIRLRTEVRVIRDDGEERLGIAPEQARTAAAGAALEKALGHAVRVDVDAALTPRSASGLETQTASALEGLARYFSDLRQDGLALEFVRRKLVRVAAKYRAAEEHADASFDDETGTLLFTMREASHHGWLPSRYALDAAIDGALARDLERRFAKRTETSLSDDELEAYLRLLLSRPKVRTRAQSKEAGEEARAGRLLLLVRFEKRARGTPVHAEVEKNLARDVGFVLHRERQAPAFRELRYAYAGWVDERFFKMPKDERRGLYEALLGRTPRDEVCTSDPCTLLPELDRVTLALRFFTEAAPRDEGDFDAFDQALCVHIEGRDGKLERNRSCSSVYEFFLATEAHAERLVDALVRAKRREFLVAALANARERMPILLSALERRGGALHAESMRMVLDLDDYRLRDQRRTTLRHEATRLWPRRPDLRPLLLRILLEDYAASGRDDEAFARLGAEFGPIDAGLFARFLDEGPRSVELSPQLWPALKGVAAPFDVLAPRLDSFIAKRGVDAAKTIGALAKRACETRDVAGLRAIRQVLERRAKGGDKDGEKDRSALLLAARDCKAEPPSR
;
A
#
# COMPACT_ATOMS: atom_id res chain seq x y z
N MET A 1 -32.18 -42.26 34.91
CA MET A 1 -31.26 -43.41 35.03
C MET A 1 -29.86 -42.89 34.70
N SER A 2 -29.13 -42.48 35.74
CA SER A 2 -27.93 -43.17 36.27
C SER A 2 -26.69 -42.79 35.44
N ALA A 3 -25.58 -42.28 35.97
CA ALA A 3 -25.16 -42.08 37.35
C ALA A 3 -24.07 -40.99 37.42
N ARG A 4 -24.01 -40.31 38.57
CA ARG A 4 -22.96 -39.38 38.99
C ARG A 4 -21.75 -40.19 39.47
N LEU A 5 -20.53 -39.74 39.17
CA LEU A 5 -19.32 -40.17 39.88
C LEU A 5 -18.80 -39.01 40.74
N ARG A 6 -18.95 -39.21 42.05
CA ARG A 6 -18.28 -38.45 43.11
C ARG A 6 -17.05 -39.26 43.52
N PHE A 7 -15.90 -38.62 43.63
CA PHE A 7 -14.79 -39.15 44.43
C PHE A 7 -14.58 -38.22 45.63
N ALA A 8 -14.78 -38.79 46.81
CA ALA A 8 -14.41 -38.26 48.10
C ALA A 8 -13.55 -39.32 48.79
N CYS A 9 -12.36 -38.93 49.23
CA CYS A 9 -11.50 -39.60 50.20
C CYS A 9 -10.27 -38.67 50.34
N GLY A 10 -9.75 -38.30 51.50
CA GLY A 10 -10.04 -38.62 52.88
C GLY A 10 -9.09 -37.77 53.71
N ALA A 11 -9.54 -37.41 54.92
CA ALA A 11 -8.79 -36.61 55.87
C ALA A 11 -7.51 -37.32 56.34
N CYS A 12 -6.44 -36.55 56.54
CA CYS A 12 -5.41 -36.86 57.52
C CYS A 12 -5.00 -35.57 58.24
N VAL A 13 -5.46 -35.47 59.49
CA VAL A 13 -5.01 -34.55 60.52
C VAL A 13 -3.73 -35.15 61.11
N VAL A 14 -2.62 -34.41 61.07
CA VAL A 14 -1.49 -34.63 61.98
C VAL A 14 -1.03 -33.27 62.50
N ALA A 15 -1.31 -33.05 63.78
CA ALA A 15 -0.68 -32.03 64.60
C ALA A 15 0.77 -32.44 64.89
N GLY A 16 1.70 -31.48 64.84
CA GLY A 16 3.10 -31.70 65.18
C GLY A 16 3.76 -30.39 65.56
N ALA A 17 3.60 -30.01 66.83
CA ALA A 17 4.39 -28.98 67.47
C ALA A 17 5.83 -29.48 67.64
N LEU A 18 6.81 -28.72 67.16
CA LEU A 18 8.22 -28.88 67.53
C LEU A 18 8.90 -27.52 67.53
N SER A 19 9.00 -26.98 68.74
CA SER A 19 9.86 -25.88 69.12
C SER A 19 11.32 -26.32 69.00
N LEU A 20 12.12 -25.61 68.21
CA LEU A 20 13.57 -25.61 68.33
C LEU A 20 14.07 -24.16 68.35
N VAL A 21 14.62 -23.83 69.51
CA VAL A 21 15.36 -22.63 69.87
C VAL A 21 16.82 -22.77 69.40
N ALA A 22 17.45 -21.62 69.10
CA ALA A 22 18.86 -21.39 68.75
C ALA A 22 19.25 -21.73 67.30
N CYS A 23 19.87 -20.83 66.52
CA CYS A 23 20.86 -19.82 66.86
C CYS A 23 20.51 -18.43 66.33
N ALA A 24 20.56 -17.45 67.22
CA ALA A 24 20.73 -16.05 66.89
C ALA A 24 22.12 -15.85 66.27
N GLY A 25 22.21 -15.96 64.95
CA GLY A 25 23.31 -15.41 64.20
C GLY A 25 23.10 -13.90 64.10
N ALA A 26 23.85 -13.14 64.89
CA ALA A 26 24.01 -11.71 64.70
C ALA A 26 24.51 -11.46 63.28
N SER A 27 23.61 -11.05 62.38
CA SER A 27 24.03 -10.36 61.16
C SER A 27 24.67 -9.04 61.61
N PRO A 28 25.86 -8.69 61.11
CA PRO A 28 26.37 -7.34 61.32
C PRO A 28 25.31 -6.39 60.75
N ALA A 29 24.95 -5.38 61.53
CA ALA A 29 24.10 -4.30 61.09
C ALA A 29 24.72 -3.66 59.85
N GLY A 30 24.28 -4.10 58.67
CA GLY A 30 24.56 -3.41 57.43
C GLY A 30 23.93 -2.03 57.56
N GLY A 31 24.77 -0.99 57.64
CA GLY A 31 24.33 0.38 57.77
C GLY A 31 23.29 0.71 56.69
N GLU A 32 22.07 0.98 57.12
CA GLU A 32 21.03 1.55 56.27
C GLU A 32 21.42 3.01 56.03
N ILE A 33 21.93 3.33 54.84
CA ILE A 33 22.14 4.73 54.43
C ILE A 33 20.75 5.32 54.16
N ARG A 34 20.16 5.97 55.18
CA ARG A 34 18.87 6.67 55.09
C ARG A 34 19.07 8.06 54.49
N LEU A 35 18.78 8.21 53.19
CA LEU A 35 18.69 9.52 52.55
C LEU A 35 17.24 10.03 52.61
N ARG A 36 16.91 10.82 53.64
CA ARG A 36 15.87 11.87 53.53
C ARG A 36 16.52 13.03 52.75
N THR A 37 15.76 13.82 52.00
CA THR A 37 16.29 14.91 51.14
C THR A 37 16.80 16.08 51.99
N GLU A 38 17.88 15.80 52.69
CA GLU A 38 18.82 16.61 53.42
C GLU A 38 20.08 15.75 53.38
N VAL A 39 20.95 15.97 52.38
CA VAL A 39 22.15 15.15 52.18
C VAL A 39 23.12 15.43 53.34
N ARG A 40 23.05 14.63 54.40
CA ARG A 40 24.06 14.61 55.48
C ARG A 40 24.92 13.36 55.34
N VAL A 41 26.15 13.54 54.88
CA VAL A 41 27.22 12.53 54.97
C VAL A 41 27.68 12.52 56.43
N ILE A 42 27.14 11.62 57.25
CA ILE A 42 27.62 11.43 58.62
C ILE A 42 28.89 10.58 58.54
N ARG A 43 30.05 11.22 58.79
CA ARG A 43 31.33 10.54 59.01
C ARG A 43 31.39 10.11 60.48
N ASP A 44 31.67 8.83 60.72
CA ASP A 44 32.19 8.42 62.04
C ASP A 44 33.58 9.06 62.20
N ASP A 45 33.67 9.95 63.18
CA ASP A 45 34.85 10.47 63.89
C ASP A 45 36.18 10.45 63.11
N GLY A 46 36.39 11.50 62.30
CA GLY A 46 37.68 11.84 61.72
C GLY A 46 37.72 13.32 61.36
N GLU A 47 38.61 14.05 62.05
CA GLU A 47 38.76 15.51 62.03
C GLU A 47 38.62 16.17 60.64
N GLU A 48 37.88 17.27 60.65
CA GLU A 48 37.50 18.12 59.54
C GLU A 48 38.71 18.86 58.93
N ARG A 49 38.89 18.73 57.61
CA ARG A 49 39.62 19.73 56.82
C ARG A 49 38.61 20.66 56.15
N LEU A 50 38.60 21.89 56.64
CA LEU A 50 37.95 23.06 56.04
C LEU A 50 38.41 23.26 54.59
N GLY A 51 37.44 23.16 53.70
CA GLY A 51 37.52 23.42 52.27
C GLY A 51 36.29 22.78 51.66
N ILE A 52 35.35 23.59 51.18
CA ILE A 52 34.05 23.19 50.57
C ILE A 52 34.24 21.88 49.81
N ALA A 53 33.78 20.75 50.36
CA ALA A 53 33.98 19.44 49.74
C ALA A 53 33.22 19.45 48.39
N PRO A 54 33.90 19.57 47.24
CA PRO A 54 33.23 19.85 45.96
C PRO A 54 32.23 18.75 45.59
N GLU A 55 32.54 17.51 45.99
CA GLU A 55 31.69 16.34 45.76
C GLU A 55 30.42 16.33 46.62
N GLN A 56 30.46 16.86 47.85
CA GLN A 56 29.26 17.00 48.68
C GLN A 56 28.35 18.10 48.13
N ALA A 57 28.93 19.21 47.67
CA ALA A 57 28.19 20.26 46.98
C ALA A 57 27.57 19.75 45.67
N ARG A 58 28.30 18.93 44.90
CA ARG A 58 27.81 18.28 43.68
C ARG A 58 26.66 17.31 43.96
N THR A 59 26.78 16.48 45.00
CA THR A 59 25.72 15.56 45.44
C THR A 59 24.46 16.32 45.87
N ALA A 60 24.62 17.40 46.66
CA ALA A 60 23.50 18.24 47.08
C ALA A 60 22.83 18.94 45.88
N ALA A 61 23.61 19.46 44.93
CA ALA A 61 23.10 20.08 43.71
C ALA A 61 22.35 19.07 42.82
N ALA A 62 22.89 17.86 42.66
CA ALA A 62 22.23 16.78 41.92
C ALA A 62 20.92 16.33 42.58
N GLY A 63 20.92 16.24 43.92
CA GLY A 63 19.71 15.98 44.72
C GLY A 63 18.64 17.07 44.54
N ALA A 64 19.03 18.35 44.62
CA ALA A 64 18.13 19.47 44.38
C ALA A 64 17.60 19.51 42.94
N ALA A 65 18.44 19.13 41.95
CA ALA A 65 18.02 19.03 40.56
C ALA A 65 17.00 17.88 40.36
N LEU A 66 17.21 16.74 41.01
CA LEU A 66 16.27 15.62 41.01
C LEU A 66 14.94 16.00 41.66
N GLU A 67 14.98 16.62 42.84
CA GLU A 67 13.78 17.12 43.52
C GLU A 67 13.05 18.16 42.67
N LYS A 68 13.77 19.08 42.02
CA LYS A 68 13.17 20.05 41.09
C LYS A 68 12.53 19.39 39.87
N ALA A 69 13.11 18.32 39.34
CA ALA A 69 12.53 17.59 38.22
C ALA A 69 11.21 16.92 38.62
N LEU A 70 11.20 16.28 39.79
CA LEU A 70 10.06 15.52 40.31
C LEU A 70 9.02 16.37 41.05
N GLY A 71 9.38 17.57 41.51
CA GLY A 71 8.52 18.42 42.32
C GLY A 71 8.39 17.98 43.78
N HIS A 72 9.11 16.94 44.19
CA HIS A 72 9.15 16.46 45.57
C HIS A 72 10.45 15.69 45.85
N ALA A 73 10.75 15.57 47.14
CA ALA A 73 11.78 14.71 47.70
C ALA A 73 11.59 13.23 47.31
N VAL A 74 12.67 12.53 46.93
CA VAL A 74 12.70 11.07 46.73
C VAL A 74 13.77 10.43 47.60
N ARG A 75 13.39 9.33 48.27
CA ARG A 75 14.33 8.55 49.07
C ARG A 75 15.21 7.70 48.17
N VAL A 76 16.52 7.71 48.38
CA VAL A 76 17.47 6.86 47.66
C VAL A 76 18.10 5.88 48.64
N ASP A 77 17.97 4.58 48.39
CA ASP A 77 18.64 3.54 49.17
C ASP A 77 19.58 2.73 48.27
N VAL A 78 20.81 2.53 48.73
CA VAL A 78 21.82 1.79 47.98
C VAL A 78 22.34 0.69 48.89
N ASP A 79 22.32 -0.55 48.39
CA ASP A 79 22.92 -1.69 49.06
C ASP A 79 24.43 -1.47 49.23
N ALA A 80 24.94 -1.69 50.44
CA ALA A 80 26.35 -1.51 50.76
C ALA A 80 27.26 -2.34 49.85
N ALA A 81 26.79 -3.49 49.35
CA ALA A 81 27.55 -4.31 48.40
C ALA A 81 27.78 -3.62 47.03
N LEU A 82 26.99 -2.60 46.68
CA LEU A 82 27.14 -1.80 45.46
C LEU A 82 27.93 -0.50 45.68
N THR A 83 28.35 -0.24 46.93
CA THR A 83 29.14 0.94 47.28
C THR A 83 30.64 0.65 47.14
N PRO A 84 31.43 1.63 46.68
CA PRO A 84 32.87 1.47 46.58
C PRO A 84 33.48 1.57 47.97
N ARG A 85 34.64 0.93 48.16
CA ARG A 85 35.30 0.87 49.48
C ARG A 85 35.83 2.22 49.97
N SER A 86 36.04 3.18 49.08
CA SER A 86 36.54 4.51 49.42
C SER A 86 35.40 5.52 49.56
N ALA A 87 35.50 6.41 50.55
CA ALA A 87 34.55 7.49 50.75
C ALA A 87 34.44 8.43 49.53
N SER A 88 35.58 8.77 48.90
CA SER A 88 35.60 9.59 47.68
C SER A 88 34.93 8.90 46.49
N GLY A 89 35.09 7.58 46.38
CA GLY A 89 34.40 6.78 45.38
C GLY A 89 32.90 6.80 45.60
N LEU A 90 32.44 6.72 46.85
CA LEU A 90 31.02 6.70 47.21
C LEU A 90 30.37 8.03 46.87
N GLU A 91 31.00 9.14 47.24
CA GLU A 91 30.54 10.49 46.91
C GLU A 91 30.47 10.69 45.38
N THR A 92 31.52 10.33 44.64
CA THR A 92 31.57 10.45 43.17
C THR A 92 30.49 9.61 42.48
N GLN A 93 30.32 8.37 42.92
CA GLN A 93 29.34 7.44 42.37
C GLN A 93 27.91 7.91 42.64
N THR A 94 27.66 8.41 43.85
CA THR A 94 26.34 8.92 44.27
C THR A 94 25.99 10.19 43.51
N ALA A 95 26.92 11.15 43.41
CA ALA A 95 26.74 12.36 42.61
C ALA A 95 26.41 12.02 41.14
N SER A 96 27.18 11.11 40.53
CA SER A 96 26.98 10.72 39.13
C SER A 96 25.64 10.02 38.89
N ALA A 97 25.22 9.14 39.80
CA ALA A 97 23.92 8.46 39.71
C ALA A 97 22.75 9.44 39.89
N LEU A 98 22.85 10.38 40.84
CA LEU A 98 21.84 11.42 41.05
C LEU A 98 21.75 12.38 39.87
N GLU A 99 22.87 12.79 39.28
CA GLU A 99 22.90 13.60 38.06
C GLU A 99 22.24 12.85 36.89
N GLY A 100 22.52 11.54 36.76
CA GLY A 100 21.90 10.70 35.75
C GLY A 100 20.38 10.61 35.92
N LEU A 101 19.89 10.40 37.16
CA LEU A 101 18.46 10.42 37.47
C LEU A 101 17.84 11.79 37.23
N ALA A 102 18.47 12.87 37.70
CA ALA A 102 17.98 14.23 37.52
C ALA A 102 17.85 14.58 36.03
N ARG A 103 18.85 14.20 35.22
CA ARG A 103 18.81 14.36 33.75
C ARG A 103 17.69 13.52 33.14
N TYR A 104 17.59 12.24 33.49
CA TYR A 104 16.55 11.34 33.00
C TYR A 104 15.14 11.88 33.27
N PHE A 105 14.82 12.24 34.52
CA PHE A 105 13.51 12.77 34.87
C PHE A 105 13.26 14.19 34.35
N SER A 106 14.31 14.97 34.10
CA SER A 106 14.18 16.24 33.39
C SER A 106 13.83 16.02 31.91
N ASP A 107 14.41 15.00 31.27
CA ASP A 107 14.13 14.62 29.89
C ASP A 107 12.69 14.10 29.73
N LEU A 108 12.11 13.48 30.78
CA LEU A 108 10.69 13.07 30.77
C LEU A 108 9.72 14.24 30.59
N ARG A 109 10.14 15.51 30.64
CA ARG A 109 9.27 16.64 30.25
C ARG A 109 8.78 16.56 28.80
N GLN A 110 9.46 15.80 27.95
CA GLN A 110 9.02 15.50 26.59
C GLN A 110 7.85 14.49 26.56
N ASP A 111 7.62 13.75 27.66
CA ASP A 111 6.51 12.81 27.86
C ASP A 111 5.73 13.21 29.13
N GLY A 112 4.77 14.13 28.95
CA GLY A 112 3.99 14.70 30.04
C GLY A 112 3.29 13.66 30.92
N LEU A 113 2.82 12.56 30.31
CA LEU A 113 2.14 11.46 31.02
C LEU A 113 3.10 10.66 31.90
N ALA A 114 4.27 10.29 31.37
CA ALA A 114 5.29 9.60 32.16
C ALA A 114 5.78 10.48 33.31
N LEU A 115 5.99 11.77 33.06
CA LEU A 115 6.39 12.71 34.10
C LEU A 115 5.32 12.82 35.19
N GLU A 116 4.05 13.06 34.84
CA GLU A 116 2.95 13.14 35.81
C GLU A 116 2.83 11.85 36.64
N PHE A 117 2.95 10.70 35.99
CA PHE A 117 2.96 9.40 36.68
C PHE A 117 4.08 9.32 37.71
N VAL A 118 5.32 9.63 37.32
CA VAL A 118 6.48 9.56 38.23
C VAL A 118 6.32 10.56 39.37
N ARG A 119 5.93 11.82 39.11
CA ARG A 119 5.72 12.84 40.17
C ARG A 119 4.67 12.43 41.21
N ARG A 120 3.69 11.63 40.81
CA ARG A 120 2.62 11.17 41.69
C ARG A 120 2.97 9.88 42.41
N LYS A 121 3.76 9.00 41.79
CA LYS A 121 3.94 7.60 42.24
C LYS A 121 5.33 7.28 42.74
N LEU A 122 6.38 7.93 42.25
CA LEU A 122 7.75 7.64 42.66
C LEU A 122 8.00 8.24 44.04
N VAL A 123 8.25 7.42 45.03
CA VAL A 123 8.61 7.86 46.39
C VAL A 123 10.05 7.48 46.73
N ARG A 124 10.54 6.41 46.09
CA ARG A 124 11.80 5.77 46.46
C ARG A 124 12.54 5.25 45.23
N VAL A 125 13.86 5.37 45.23
CA VAL A 125 14.78 4.66 44.34
C VAL A 125 15.61 3.71 45.20
N ALA A 126 15.66 2.44 44.85
CA ALA A 126 16.41 1.44 45.60
C ALA A 126 17.36 0.66 44.69
N ALA A 127 18.66 0.72 44.92
CA ALA A 127 19.65 -0.11 44.24
C ALA A 127 20.02 -1.31 45.11
N LYS A 128 19.75 -2.53 44.64
CA LYS A 128 19.98 -3.79 45.37
C LYS A 128 20.98 -4.68 44.66
N TYR A 129 21.92 -5.22 45.44
CA TYR A 129 22.83 -6.23 44.92
C TYR A 129 22.10 -7.56 44.71
N ARG A 130 22.30 -8.18 43.55
CA ARG A 130 21.88 -9.55 43.28
C ARG A 130 22.96 -10.30 42.51
N ALA A 131 23.57 -11.28 43.18
CA ALA A 131 24.64 -12.09 42.61
C ALA A 131 24.22 -12.86 41.34
N ALA A 132 22.93 -13.20 41.23
CA ALA A 132 22.38 -13.96 40.12
C ALA A 132 22.07 -13.12 38.87
N GLU A 133 22.08 -11.78 38.97
CA GLU A 133 21.81 -10.91 37.82
C GLU A 133 23.07 -10.71 37.00
N GLU A 134 23.02 -11.00 35.70
CA GLU A 134 24.16 -10.78 34.79
C GLU A 134 24.27 -9.31 34.36
N HIS A 135 23.15 -8.59 34.33
CA HIS A 135 23.05 -7.23 33.85
C HIS A 135 22.25 -6.36 34.83
N ALA A 136 22.52 -5.05 34.83
CA ALA A 136 21.73 -4.10 35.61
C ALA A 136 20.34 -3.96 34.99
N ASP A 137 19.30 -4.23 35.77
CA ASP A 137 17.90 -4.13 35.38
C ASP A 137 17.16 -3.12 36.26
N ALA A 138 16.01 -2.65 35.79
CA ALA A 138 15.13 -1.76 36.52
C ALA A 138 13.68 -2.26 36.50
N SER A 139 13.01 -2.13 37.64
CA SER A 139 11.59 -2.41 37.78
C SER A 139 10.93 -1.36 38.66
N PHE A 140 9.63 -1.14 38.48
CA PHE A 140 8.86 -0.24 39.33
C PHE A 140 7.86 -1.05 40.13
N ASP A 141 7.89 -0.90 41.44
CA ASP A 141 6.94 -1.45 42.38
C ASP A 141 5.79 -0.44 42.59
N ASP A 142 4.61 -0.80 42.07
CA ASP A 142 3.42 0.06 42.08
C ASP A 142 2.85 0.28 43.49
N GLU A 143 3.08 -0.65 44.41
CA GLU A 143 2.51 -0.58 45.77
C GLU A 143 3.32 0.36 46.65
N THR A 144 4.65 0.28 46.56
CA THR A 144 5.55 1.09 47.39
C THR A 144 6.00 2.38 46.73
N GLY A 145 5.75 2.54 45.42
CA GLY A 145 6.28 3.66 44.66
C GLY A 145 7.80 3.59 44.51
N THR A 146 8.36 2.38 44.49
CA THR A 146 9.82 2.17 44.46
C THR A 146 10.28 1.85 43.05
N LEU A 147 11.18 2.66 42.51
CA LEU A 147 11.99 2.30 41.35
C LEU A 147 13.19 1.48 41.83
N LEU A 148 13.12 0.17 41.60
CA LEU A 148 14.08 -0.83 42.04
C LEU A 148 15.09 -1.12 40.93
N PHE A 149 16.37 -0.91 41.23
CA PHE A 149 17.49 -1.34 40.39
C PHE A 149 18.09 -2.61 40.98
N THR A 150 18.27 -3.63 40.14
CA THR A 150 18.90 -4.90 40.52
C THR A 150 20.13 -5.11 39.66
N MET A 151 21.29 -5.31 40.30
CA MET A 151 22.56 -5.48 39.60
C MET A 151 23.54 -6.30 40.42
N ARG A 152 24.48 -6.96 39.75
CA ARG A 152 25.60 -7.65 40.40
C ARG A 152 26.76 -6.71 40.72
N GLU A 153 26.99 -5.70 39.89
CA GLU A 153 28.05 -4.73 40.12
C GLU A 153 27.61 -3.34 39.69
N ALA A 154 28.17 -2.32 40.34
CA ALA A 154 27.99 -0.95 39.90
C ALA A 154 28.78 -0.71 38.61
N SER A 155 28.17 0.02 37.67
CA SER A 155 28.84 0.44 36.44
C SER A 155 29.86 1.54 36.71
N HIS A 156 30.64 1.92 35.69
CA HIS A 156 31.48 3.13 35.72
C HIS A 156 30.68 4.42 35.99
N HIS A 157 29.37 4.41 35.74
CA HIS A 157 28.44 5.51 36.04
C HIS A 157 27.70 5.31 37.38
N GLY A 158 28.13 4.33 38.18
CA GLY A 158 27.57 3.98 39.46
C GLY A 158 26.43 2.98 39.42
N TRP A 159 25.52 3.09 40.38
CA TRP A 159 24.41 2.15 40.58
C TRP A 159 23.18 2.46 39.71
N LEU A 160 23.33 3.33 38.71
CA LEU A 160 22.28 3.66 37.76
C LEU A 160 22.30 2.65 36.59
N PRO A 161 21.19 1.95 36.29
CA PRO A 161 21.11 1.10 35.11
C PRO A 161 21.05 1.94 33.83
N SER A 162 21.09 1.27 32.68
CA SER A 162 20.97 1.95 31.38
C SER A 162 19.66 2.73 31.25
N ARG A 163 19.66 3.79 30.44
CA ARG A 163 18.43 4.55 30.09
C ARG A 163 17.32 3.65 29.58
N TYR A 164 17.66 2.66 28.76
CA TYR A 164 16.70 1.68 28.24
C TYR A 164 15.98 0.89 29.34
N ALA A 165 16.71 0.46 30.39
CA ALA A 165 16.11 -0.25 31.52
C ALA A 165 15.17 0.68 32.31
N LEU A 166 15.58 1.94 32.53
CA LEU A 166 14.73 2.95 33.18
C LEU A 166 13.44 3.21 32.39
N ASP A 167 13.56 3.44 31.08
CA ASP A 167 12.41 3.65 30.18
C ASP A 167 11.45 2.45 30.28
N ALA A 168 11.97 1.22 30.15
CA ALA A 168 11.17 0.01 30.24
C ALA A 168 10.47 -0.20 31.60
N ALA A 169 11.13 0.21 32.69
CA ALA A 169 10.57 0.15 34.04
C ALA A 169 9.41 1.15 34.20
N ILE A 170 9.63 2.41 33.82
CA ILE A 170 8.63 3.49 33.91
C ILE A 170 7.46 3.24 32.95
N ASP A 171 7.72 2.97 31.68
CA ASP A 171 6.66 2.66 30.70
C ASP A 171 5.84 1.46 31.12
N GLY A 172 6.51 0.42 31.65
CA GLY A 172 5.83 -0.76 32.16
C GLY A 172 4.94 -0.48 33.37
N ALA A 173 5.32 0.48 34.23
CA ALA A 173 4.56 0.90 35.41
C ALA A 173 3.39 1.80 35.03
N LEU A 174 3.65 2.78 34.16
CA LEU A 174 2.65 3.66 33.58
C LEU A 174 1.56 2.83 32.87
N ALA A 175 1.94 1.85 32.06
CA ALA A 175 0.98 0.98 31.39
C ALA A 175 0.04 0.26 32.39
N ARG A 176 0.58 -0.28 33.50
CA ARG A 176 -0.24 -0.92 34.55
C ARG A 176 -1.13 0.09 35.29
N ASP A 177 -0.65 1.30 35.52
CA ASP A 177 -1.45 2.37 36.13
C ASP A 177 -2.62 2.79 35.22
N LEU A 178 -2.35 2.95 33.92
CA LEU A 178 -3.37 3.24 32.91
C LEU A 178 -4.36 2.08 32.77
N GLU A 179 -3.89 0.83 32.77
CA GLU A 179 -4.76 -0.35 32.79
C GLU A 179 -5.71 -0.32 33.98
N ARG A 180 -5.21 -0.06 35.21
CA ARG A 180 -6.05 0.09 36.40
C ARG A 180 -7.03 1.26 36.27
N ARG A 181 -6.57 2.42 35.78
CA ARG A 181 -7.39 3.63 35.60
C ARG A 181 -8.55 3.41 34.64
N PHE A 182 -8.33 2.66 33.56
CA PHE A 182 -9.30 2.48 32.48
C PHE A 182 -9.97 1.09 32.44
N ALA A 183 -9.65 0.19 33.37
CA ALA A 183 -10.15 -1.20 33.39
C ALA A 183 -11.67 -1.37 33.26
N LYS A 184 -12.45 -0.41 33.79
CA LYS A 184 -13.92 -0.44 33.80
C LYS A 184 -14.57 0.64 32.94
N ARG A 185 -13.77 1.33 32.11
CA ARG A 185 -14.22 2.46 31.30
C ARG A 185 -14.26 2.06 29.84
N THR A 186 -15.28 2.55 29.14
CA THR A 186 -15.39 2.44 27.68
C THR A 186 -14.86 3.69 27.01
N GLU A 187 -14.47 3.57 25.75
CA GLU A 187 -14.04 4.67 24.89
C GLU A 187 -15.04 5.83 24.85
N THR A 188 -16.34 5.54 24.94
CA THR A 188 -17.42 6.54 24.97
C THR A 188 -17.51 7.32 26.28
N SER A 189 -16.94 6.79 27.37
CA SER A 189 -17.00 7.41 28.70
C SER A 189 -15.82 8.35 29.00
N LEU A 190 -14.89 8.51 28.06
CA LEU A 190 -13.65 9.27 28.25
C LEU A 190 -13.86 10.77 28.03
N SER A 191 -13.29 11.58 28.93
CA SER A 191 -13.18 13.04 28.72
C SER A 191 -12.05 13.37 27.74
N ASP A 192 -12.06 14.58 27.16
CA ASP A 192 -11.06 14.98 26.16
C ASP A 192 -9.63 14.95 26.71
N ASP A 193 -9.43 15.36 27.96
CA ASP A 193 -8.13 15.35 28.65
C ASP A 193 -7.59 13.93 28.91
N GLU A 194 -8.41 12.90 28.71
CA GLU A 194 -8.02 11.49 28.95
C GLU A 194 -7.67 10.75 27.68
N LEU A 195 -7.92 11.33 26.50
CA LEU A 195 -7.75 10.65 25.22
C LEU A 195 -6.30 10.28 24.95
N GLU A 196 -5.35 11.14 25.31
CA GLU A 196 -3.91 10.87 25.15
C GLU A 196 -3.46 9.72 26.04
N ALA A 197 -3.86 9.74 27.32
CA ALA A 197 -3.56 8.68 28.28
C ALA A 197 -4.17 7.34 27.86
N TYR A 198 -5.39 7.36 27.31
CA TYR A 198 -6.04 6.16 26.80
C TYR A 198 -5.38 5.65 25.52
N LEU A 199 -4.99 6.52 24.59
CA LEU A 199 -4.21 6.11 23.42
C LEU A 199 -2.88 5.46 23.83
N ARG A 200 -2.16 6.05 24.80
CA ARG A 200 -0.91 5.48 25.34
C ARG A 200 -1.12 4.06 25.89
N LEU A 201 -2.24 3.83 26.58
CA LEU A 201 -2.64 2.49 26.99
C LEU A 201 -2.82 1.55 25.80
N LEU A 202 -3.60 1.95 24.78
CA LEU A 202 -3.89 1.09 23.64
C LEU A 202 -2.65 0.72 22.83
N LEU A 203 -1.67 1.62 22.73
CA LEU A 203 -0.41 1.40 22.02
C LEU A 203 0.66 0.66 22.86
N SER A 204 0.44 0.49 24.17
CA SER A 204 1.42 -0.17 25.03
C SER A 204 1.52 -1.67 24.73
N ARG A 205 2.74 -2.21 24.76
CA ARG A 205 2.96 -3.65 24.52
C ARG A 205 2.44 -4.48 25.70
N PRO A 206 1.68 -5.57 25.47
CA PRO A 206 1.29 -6.49 26.54
C PRO A 206 2.55 -7.13 27.16
N LYS A 207 2.69 -7.10 28.49
CA LYS A 207 3.72 -7.88 29.18
C LYS A 207 3.27 -9.34 29.28
N VAL A 208 3.73 -10.19 28.36
CA VAL A 208 3.53 -11.65 28.47
C VAL A 208 4.51 -12.18 29.51
N ARG A 209 3.99 -12.71 30.62
CA ARG A 209 4.75 -13.01 31.85
C ARG A 209 5.64 -14.26 31.81
N THR A 210 5.58 -15.10 30.77
CA THR A 210 6.50 -16.24 30.61
C THR A 210 6.77 -16.57 29.13
N ARG A 211 7.99 -17.04 28.83
CA ARG A 211 8.43 -17.44 27.47
C ARG A 211 7.64 -18.65 26.91
N ALA A 212 6.94 -19.38 27.77
CA ALA A 212 6.23 -20.63 27.45
C ALA A 212 4.70 -20.49 27.42
N GLN A 213 4.08 -19.47 28.05
CA GLN A 213 2.66 -19.15 27.87
C GLN A 213 2.50 -18.29 26.62
N SER A 214 2.68 -19.04 25.52
CA SER A 214 2.41 -18.88 24.10
C SER A 214 2.35 -17.48 23.50
N LYS A 215 3.14 -17.32 22.43
CA LYS A 215 2.97 -16.31 21.36
C LYS A 215 1.49 -15.98 21.07
N GLU A 216 0.62 -16.98 21.12
CA GLU A 216 -0.82 -16.87 20.90
C GLU A 216 -1.54 -15.97 21.92
N ALA A 217 -1.30 -16.12 23.23
CA ALA A 217 -1.91 -15.27 24.24
C ALA A 217 -1.49 -13.79 24.09
N GLY A 218 -0.23 -13.56 23.69
CA GLY A 218 0.27 -12.22 23.35
C GLY A 218 -0.39 -11.63 22.10
N GLU A 219 -0.63 -12.45 21.08
CA GLU A 219 -1.32 -12.05 19.86
C GLU A 219 -2.80 -11.75 20.11
N GLU A 220 -3.49 -12.54 20.92
CA GLU A 220 -4.88 -12.31 21.32
C GLU A 220 -5.01 -11.01 22.13
N ALA A 221 -4.11 -10.77 23.09
CA ALA A 221 -4.07 -9.51 23.83
C ALA A 221 -3.82 -8.29 22.92
N ARG A 222 -2.95 -8.43 21.92
CA ARG A 222 -2.72 -7.38 20.91
C ARG A 222 -3.95 -7.17 20.03
N ALA A 223 -4.63 -8.24 19.61
CA ALA A 223 -5.87 -8.13 18.83
C ALA A 223 -6.97 -7.42 19.62
N GLY A 224 -7.11 -7.73 20.91
CA GLY A 224 -8.05 -7.03 21.81
C GLY A 224 -7.74 -5.53 21.92
N ARG A 225 -6.46 -5.15 22.07
CA ARG A 225 -6.07 -3.72 22.10
C ARG A 225 -6.34 -3.02 20.76
N LEU A 226 -6.06 -3.69 19.65
CA LEU A 226 -6.31 -3.12 18.33
C LEU A 226 -7.81 -2.95 18.06
N LEU A 227 -8.64 -3.88 18.53
CA LEU A 227 -10.11 -3.75 18.48
C LEU A 227 -10.57 -2.53 19.28
N LEU A 228 -10.04 -2.33 20.49
CA LEU A 228 -10.32 -1.13 21.27
C LEU A 228 -9.83 0.15 20.56
N LEU A 229 -8.70 0.10 19.85
CA LEU A 229 -8.20 1.23 19.05
C LEU A 229 -9.13 1.57 17.88
N VAL A 230 -9.67 0.56 17.18
CA VAL A 230 -10.68 0.77 16.13
C VAL A 230 -11.94 1.43 16.70
N ARG A 231 -12.41 0.98 17.87
CA ARG A 231 -13.57 1.59 18.55
C ARG A 231 -13.28 3.02 19.01
N PHE A 232 -12.10 3.24 19.55
CA PHE A 232 -11.62 4.53 20.03
C PHE A 232 -11.50 5.58 18.93
N GLU A 233 -11.19 5.16 17.68
CA GLU A 233 -11.06 6.08 16.54
C GLU A 233 -12.24 7.04 16.42
N LYS A 234 -13.49 6.54 16.54
CA LYS A 234 -14.69 7.39 16.46
C LYS A 234 -14.72 8.48 17.52
N ARG A 235 -14.27 8.17 18.74
CA ARG A 235 -14.19 9.13 19.85
C ARG A 235 -13.04 10.14 19.67
N ALA A 236 -11.96 9.72 19.05
CA ALA A 236 -10.78 10.54 18.82
C ALA A 236 -10.96 11.59 17.70
N ARG A 237 -11.96 11.45 16.82
CA ARG A 237 -12.18 12.35 15.68
C ARG A 237 -12.23 13.82 16.10
N GLY A 238 -11.50 14.66 15.37
CA GLY A 238 -11.44 16.11 15.62
C GLY A 238 -10.58 16.52 16.82
N THR A 239 -9.92 15.57 17.50
CA THR A 239 -9.00 15.84 18.61
C THR A 239 -7.54 15.71 18.17
N PRO A 240 -6.57 16.24 18.95
CA PRO A 240 -5.15 16.16 18.59
C PRO A 240 -4.59 14.73 18.42
N VAL A 241 -5.22 13.73 19.06
CA VAL A 241 -4.74 12.34 19.02
C VAL A 241 -5.26 11.55 17.80
N HIS A 242 -6.20 12.09 17.02
CA HIS A 242 -6.85 11.36 15.92
C HIS A 242 -5.87 10.88 14.86
N ALA A 243 -4.94 11.74 14.44
CA ALA A 243 -3.97 11.42 13.40
C ALA A 243 -3.08 10.23 13.81
N GLU A 244 -2.65 10.19 15.07
CA GLU A 244 -1.86 9.08 15.59
C GLU A 244 -2.69 7.79 15.68
N VAL A 245 -3.99 7.85 16.01
CA VAL A 245 -4.88 6.68 15.96
C VAL A 245 -4.96 6.12 14.53
N GLU A 246 -5.24 6.96 13.53
CA GLU A 246 -5.35 6.53 12.13
C GLU A 246 -4.04 5.93 11.60
N LYS A 247 -2.92 6.57 11.91
CA LYS A 247 -1.58 6.08 11.56
C LYS A 247 -1.27 4.70 12.16
N ASN A 248 -1.60 4.48 13.43
CA ASN A 248 -1.37 3.17 14.06
C ASN A 248 -2.29 2.10 13.48
N LEU A 249 -3.58 2.42 13.22
CA LEU A 249 -4.52 1.50 12.58
C LEU A 249 -4.08 1.12 11.16
N ALA A 250 -3.59 2.07 10.36
CA ALA A 250 -3.05 1.81 9.02
C ALA A 250 -1.78 0.95 9.08
N ARG A 251 -0.85 1.28 9.98
CA ARG A 251 0.41 0.52 10.15
C ARG A 251 0.17 -0.93 10.57
N ASP A 252 -0.86 -1.19 11.38
CA ASP A 252 -1.18 -2.53 11.86
C ASP A 252 -2.01 -3.39 10.88
N VAL A 253 -2.25 -2.92 9.65
CA VAL A 253 -3.00 -3.69 8.64
C VAL A 253 -2.42 -5.09 8.42
N GLY A 254 -1.10 -5.23 8.32
CA GLY A 254 -0.43 -6.54 8.18
C GLY A 254 -0.63 -7.46 9.39
N PHE A 255 -0.84 -6.91 10.59
CA PHE A 255 -1.18 -7.69 11.77
C PHE A 255 -2.60 -8.25 11.69
N VAL A 256 -3.58 -7.43 11.28
CA VAL A 256 -4.99 -7.80 11.09
C VAL A 256 -5.14 -8.88 10.01
N LEU A 257 -4.36 -8.71 8.95
CA LEU A 257 -4.33 -9.52 7.74
C LEU A 257 -3.47 -10.80 7.83
N HIS A 258 -2.93 -11.14 9.00
CA HIS A 258 -2.08 -12.33 9.12
C HIS A 258 -2.89 -13.64 9.09
N ARG A 259 -2.65 -14.50 8.09
CA ARG A 259 -3.42 -15.74 7.81
C ARG A 259 -3.44 -16.75 8.95
N GLU A 260 -2.32 -16.94 9.64
CA GLU A 260 -2.18 -17.94 10.71
C GLU A 260 -2.93 -17.56 12.00
N ARG A 261 -3.51 -16.36 12.07
CA ARG A 261 -4.18 -15.85 13.27
C ARG A 261 -5.68 -16.03 13.16
N GLN A 262 -6.19 -16.98 13.94
CA GLN A 262 -7.59 -17.47 13.88
C GLN A 262 -8.33 -17.34 15.22
N ALA A 263 -7.68 -16.83 16.28
CA ALA A 263 -8.31 -16.71 17.60
C ALA A 263 -9.59 -15.86 17.56
N PRO A 264 -10.60 -16.12 18.41
CA PRO A 264 -11.90 -15.43 18.38
C PRO A 264 -11.80 -13.89 18.37
N ALA A 265 -10.84 -13.31 19.10
CA ALA A 265 -10.59 -11.88 19.12
C ALA A 265 -10.26 -11.29 17.74
N PHE A 266 -9.64 -12.06 16.85
CA PHE A 266 -9.36 -11.62 15.47
C PHE A 266 -10.62 -11.48 14.64
N ARG A 267 -11.64 -12.30 14.87
CA ARG A 267 -12.91 -12.20 14.12
C ARG A 267 -13.59 -10.87 14.41
N GLU A 268 -13.72 -10.52 15.68
CA GLU A 268 -14.33 -9.26 16.11
C GLU A 268 -13.51 -8.04 15.66
N LEU A 269 -12.18 -8.13 15.78
CA LEU A 269 -11.25 -7.13 15.25
C LEU A 269 -11.44 -6.94 13.74
N ARG A 270 -11.45 -8.01 12.94
CA ARG A 270 -11.58 -7.94 11.47
C ARG A 270 -12.92 -7.35 11.05
N TYR A 271 -13.99 -7.70 11.74
CA TYR A 271 -15.32 -7.11 11.52
C TYR A 271 -15.28 -5.59 11.76
N ALA A 272 -14.78 -5.16 12.92
CA ALA A 272 -14.68 -3.74 13.26
C ALA A 272 -13.73 -2.99 12.30
N TYR A 273 -12.60 -3.61 11.95
CA TYR A 273 -11.59 -3.04 11.06
C TYR A 273 -12.11 -2.88 9.64
N ALA A 274 -12.88 -3.84 9.12
CA ALA A 274 -13.53 -3.72 7.81
C ALA A 274 -14.47 -2.51 7.76
N GLY A 275 -15.31 -2.32 8.79
CA GLY A 275 -16.19 -1.16 8.89
C GLY A 275 -15.41 0.17 8.98
N TRP A 276 -14.29 0.17 9.71
CA TRP A 276 -13.41 1.34 9.78
C TRP A 276 -12.76 1.66 8.43
N VAL A 277 -12.21 0.67 7.72
CA VAL A 277 -11.63 0.86 6.37
C VAL A 277 -12.67 1.42 5.41
N ASP A 278 -13.86 0.82 5.34
CA ASP A 278 -14.92 1.28 4.44
C ASP A 278 -15.31 2.75 4.70
N GLU A 279 -15.42 3.15 5.97
CA GLU A 279 -15.76 4.52 6.34
C GLU A 279 -14.62 5.53 6.09
N ARG A 280 -13.38 5.13 6.37
CA ARG A 280 -12.24 6.06 6.53
C ARG A 280 -11.29 6.11 5.35
N PHE A 281 -11.17 5.07 4.53
CA PHE A 281 -10.09 4.96 3.51
C PHE A 281 -9.86 6.24 2.69
N PHE A 282 -10.91 6.84 2.13
CA PHE A 282 -10.82 8.06 1.31
C PHE A 282 -10.76 9.38 2.10
N LYS A 283 -10.81 9.33 3.43
CA LYS A 283 -10.75 10.47 4.35
C LYS A 283 -9.45 10.54 5.15
N MET A 284 -8.61 9.50 5.06
CA MET A 284 -7.31 9.41 5.74
C MET A 284 -6.24 10.19 4.99
N PRO A 285 -5.15 10.61 5.64
CA PRO A 285 -4.04 11.22 4.92
C PRO A 285 -3.40 10.24 3.93
N LYS A 286 -2.80 10.79 2.88
CA LYS A 286 -2.18 10.06 1.77
C LYS A 286 -1.23 8.93 2.19
N ASP A 287 -0.33 9.17 3.14
CA ASP A 287 0.70 8.17 3.51
C ASP A 287 0.09 6.91 4.13
N GLU A 288 -0.90 7.08 5.01
CA GLU A 288 -1.65 5.99 5.62
C GLU A 288 -2.53 5.26 4.59
N ARG A 289 -3.17 6.01 3.69
CA ARG A 289 -4.01 5.46 2.63
C ARG A 289 -3.22 4.56 1.68
N ARG A 290 -2.00 4.96 1.31
CA ARG A 290 -1.11 4.15 0.47
C ARG A 290 -0.81 2.79 1.10
N GLY A 291 -0.44 2.76 2.38
CA GLY A 291 -0.15 1.50 3.08
C GLY A 291 -1.35 0.56 3.11
N LEU A 292 -2.55 1.11 3.31
CA LEU A 292 -3.80 0.34 3.24
C LEU A 292 -4.12 -0.13 1.82
N TYR A 293 -3.92 0.71 0.82
CA TYR A 293 -4.14 0.37 -0.59
C TYR A 293 -3.29 -0.83 -1.00
N GLU A 294 -1.99 -0.78 -0.71
CA GLU A 294 -1.05 -1.85 -1.04
C GLU A 294 -1.40 -3.17 -0.33
N ALA A 295 -1.90 -3.11 0.90
CA ALA A 295 -2.29 -4.29 1.68
C ALA A 295 -3.64 -4.88 1.28
N LEU A 296 -4.60 -4.05 0.84
CA LEU A 296 -5.97 -4.47 0.58
C LEU A 296 -6.27 -4.74 -0.90
N LEU A 297 -5.66 -3.98 -1.80
CA LEU A 297 -5.92 -4.03 -3.25
C LEU A 297 -4.64 -4.29 -4.06
N GLY A 298 -3.47 -3.97 -3.48
CA GLY A 298 -2.18 -4.21 -4.09
C GLY A 298 -1.78 -5.68 -4.14
N ARG A 299 -0.89 -6.00 -5.07
CA ARG A 299 -0.25 -7.31 -5.21
C ARG A 299 1.17 -7.21 -4.68
N THR A 300 1.36 -7.32 -3.37
CA THR A 300 2.71 -7.44 -2.81
C THR A 300 3.17 -8.90 -2.92
N PRO A 301 4.27 -9.21 -3.63
CA PRO A 301 4.72 -10.60 -3.84
C PRO A 301 5.06 -11.37 -2.56
N ARG A 302 5.18 -10.67 -1.43
CA ARG A 302 5.59 -11.25 -0.15
C ARG A 302 4.43 -11.69 0.73
N ASP A 303 3.22 -11.18 0.49
CA ASP A 303 2.07 -11.39 1.35
C ASP A 303 0.84 -11.52 0.45
N GLU A 304 0.55 -12.74 -0.05
CA GLU A 304 -0.68 -13.06 -0.80
C GLU A 304 -1.94 -12.96 0.09
N VAL A 305 -2.09 -11.93 0.89
CA VAL A 305 -3.23 -11.79 1.76
C VAL A 305 -4.40 -11.24 0.93
N CYS A 306 -5.57 -11.86 1.03
CA CYS A 306 -6.78 -11.48 0.27
C CYS A 306 -6.68 -11.66 -1.26
N THR A 307 -6.11 -12.75 -1.77
CA THR A 307 -6.15 -13.07 -3.21
C THR A 307 -7.52 -13.55 -3.69
N SER A 308 -8.37 -14.06 -2.80
CA SER A 308 -9.78 -14.36 -3.08
C SER A 308 -10.65 -13.14 -2.85
N ASP A 309 -11.80 -13.12 -3.54
CA ASP A 309 -12.89 -12.21 -3.23
C ASP A 309 -14.20 -13.00 -3.03
N PRO A 310 -14.89 -12.89 -1.89
CA PRO A 310 -14.54 -12.03 -0.74
C PRO A 310 -13.19 -12.42 -0.11
N CYS A 311 -12.50 -11.44 0.50
CA CYS A 311 -11.30 -11.75 1.25
C CYS A 311 -11.66 -12.61 2.46
N THR A 312 -11.07 -13.80 2.58
CA THR A 312 -11.34 -14.72 3.70
C THR A 312 -11.00 -14.13 5.07
N LEU A 313 -10.09 -13.18 5.14
CA LEU A 313 -9.65 -12.53 6.39
C LEU A 313 -10.37 -11.21 6.67
N LEU A 314 -11.02 -10.62 5.69
CA LEU A 314 -11.87 -9.44 5.85
C LEU A 314 -13.16 -9.65 5.04
N PRO A 315 -13.98 -10.66 5.39
CA PRO A 315 -15.15 -11.01 4.58
C PRO A 315 -16.21 -9.91 4.56
N GLU A 316 -16.21 -9.05 5.56
CA GLU A 316 -17.14 -7.92 5.72
C GLU A 316 -16.74 -6.70 4.90
N LEU A 317 -15.49 -6.65 4.39
CA LEU A 317 -15.05 -5.58 3.53
C LEU A 317 -15.42 -5.91 2.08
N ASP A 318 -16.39 -5.19 1.53
CA ASP A 318 -16.67 -5.23 0.09
C ASP A 318 -15.55 -4.50 -0.66
N ARG A 319 -14.48 -5.23 -0.95
CA ARG A 319 -13.30 -4.73 -1.67
C ARG A 319 -13.63 -4.26 -3.07
N VAL A 320 -14.67 -4.85 -3.70
CA VAL A 320 -15.15 -4.41 -5.00
C VAL A 320 -15.76 -3.02 -4.89
N THR A 321 -16.65 -2.80 -3.92
CA THR A 321 -17.23 -1.48 -3.67
C THR A 321 -16.15 -0.46 -3.28
N LEU A 322 -15.19 -0.83 -2.43
CA LEU A 322 -14.05 0.03 -2.08
C LEU A 322 -13.22 0.41 -3.32
N ALA A 323 -12.91 -0.55 -4.18
CA ALA A 323 -12.16 -0.33 -5.42
C ALA A 323 -12.94 0.52 -6.44
N LEU A 324 -14.26 0.35 -6.53
CA LEU A 324 -15.11 1.13 -7.44
C LEU A 324 -15.16 2.61 -7.05
N ARG A 325 -14.98 2.93 -5.76
CA ARG A 325 -14.98 4.32 -5.28
C ARG A 325 -13.83 5.15 -5.86
N PHE A 326 -12.71 4.56 -6.29
CA PHE A 326 -11.68 5.29 -7.02
C PHE A 326 -12.18 5.92 -8.33
N PHE A 327 -13.22 5.35 -8.95
CA PHE A 327 -13.79 5.88 -10.19
C PHE A 327 -14.86 6.95 -9.95
N THR A 328 -15.39 7.06 -8.73
CA THR A 328 -16.55 7.92 -8.42
C THR A 328 -16.22 9.05 -7.46
N GLU A 329 -15.27 8.84 -6.55
CA GLU A 329 -14.83 9.85 -5.57
C GLU A 329 -13.84 10.81 -6.23
N ALA A 330 -13.87 12.07 -5.78
CA ALA A 330 -12.81 13.01 -6.14
C ALA A 330 -11.52 12.66 -5.39
N ALA A 331 -10.38 12.74 -6.08
CA ALA A 331 -9.07 12.62 -5.43
C ALA A 331 -8.96 13.69 -4.31
N PRO A 332 -8.61 13.29 -3.07
CA PRO A 332 -8.40 14.21 -1.98
C PRO A 332 -7.33 15.26 -2.27
N ARG A 333 -7.47 16.46 -1.68
CA ARG A 333 -6.61 17.63 -2.00
C ARG A 333 -5.14 17.43 -1.63
N ASP A 334 -4.85 16.53 -0.71
CA ASP A 334 -3.51 16.22 -0.21
C ASP A 334 -2.71 15.29 -1.13
N GLU A 335 -3.28 14.87 -2.25
CA GLU A 335 -2.71 13.79 -3.06
C GLU A 335 -1.45 14.15 -3.88
N GLY A 336 -1.19 15.42 -4.20
CA GLY A 336 0.07 15.89 -4.82
C GLY A 336 0.59 15.04 -6.00
N ASP A 337 1.92 14.90 -6.13
CA ASP A 337 2.57 14.19 -7.25
C ASP A 337 2.64 12.65 -7.12
N PHE A 338 2.02 12.05 -6.10
CA PHE A 338 2.06 10.59 -5.90
C PHE A 338 0.79 10.12 -5.20
N ASP A 339 -0.21 9.68 -5.94
CA ASP A 339 -1.56 9.51 -5.40
C ASP A 339 -1.95 8.03 -5.29
N ALA A 340 -2.65 7.63 -4.22
CA ALA A 340 -3.27 6.30 -4.17
C ALA A 340 -4.24 6.09 -5.35
N PHE A 341 -4.92 7.13 -5.82
CA PHE A 341 -5.68 7.18 -7.06
C PHE A 341 -4.80 7.05 -8.29
N ASP A 342 -3.62 7.67 -8.35
CA ASP A 342 -2.72 7.52 -9.49
C ASP A 342 -2.14 6.09 -9.53
N GLN A 343 -1.81 5.51 -8.38
CA GLN A 343 -1.46 4.10 -8.27
C GLN A 343 -2.63 3.19 -8.66
N ALA A 344 -3.85 3.48 -8.19
CA ALA A 344 -5.02 2.64 -8.43
C ALA A 344 -5.48 2.70 -9.88
N LEU A 345 -5.75 3.91 -10.37
CA LEU A 345 -6.31 4.18 -11.68
C LEU A 345 -5.27 4.16 -12.80
N CYS A 346 -3.98 4.29 -12.47
CA CYS A 346 -2.88 4.19 -13.44
C CYS A 346 -3.15 5.01 -14.71
N VAL A 347 -3.68 6.24 -14.57
CA VAL A 347 -4.16 7.00 -15.72
C VAL A 347 -2.95 7.41 -16.55
N HIS A 348 -2.91 6.96 -17.80
CA HIS A 348 -1.88 7.40 -18.73
C HIS A 348 -2.09 8.87 -19.06
N ILE A 349 -1.05 9.68 -18.86
CA ILE A 349 -1.04 11.06 -19.35
C ILE A 349 -0.54 11.01 -20.79
N GLU A 350 -1.39 11.48 -21.71
CA GLU A 350 -0.98 11.68 -23.09
C GLU A 350 0.02 12.84 -23.15
N GLY A 351 1.28 12.52 -23.42
CA GLY A 351 2.34 13.50 -23.61
C GLY A 351 2.06 14.40 -24.81
N ARG A 352 2.78 15.52 -24.93
CA ARG A 352 2.65 16.47 -26.06
C ARG A 352 2.91 15.83 -27.43
N ASP A 353 3.59 14.69 -27.47
CA ASP A 353 3.86 13.90 -28.67
C ASP A 353 2.83 12.78 -28.92
N GLY A 354 1.74 12.74 -28.15
CA GLY A 354 0.70 11.71 -28.24
C GLY A 354 1.08 10.37 -27.61
N LYS A 355 2.27 10.26 -26.98
CA LYS A 355 2.67 9.03 -26.29
C LYS A 355 2.04 8.96 -24.92
N LEU A 356 1.56 7.77 -24.58
CA LEU A 356 1.05 7.48 -23.24
C LEU A 356 2.23 7.23 -22.30
N GLU A 357 2.54 8.19 -21.43
CA GLU A 357 3.52 7.97 -20.37
C GLU A 357 2.83 7.30 -19.17
N ARG A 358 3.51 6.31 -18.60
CA ARG A 358 3.03 5.56 -17.43
C ARG A 358 3.82 6.00 -16.20
N ASN A 359 3.15 6.26 -15.09
CA ASN A 359 3.86 6.41 -13.83
C ASN A 359 4.54 5.08 -13.44
N ARG A 360 5.79 5.13 -12.99
CA ARG A 360 6.63 3.93 -12.79
C ARG A 360 6.18 3.05 -11.60
N SER A 361 5.24 3.51 -10.77
CA SER A 361 4.79 2.88 -9.53
C SER A 361 3.35 2.32 -9.56
N CYS A 362 2.79 2.09 -10.75
CA CYS A 362 1.43 1.60 -10.92
C CYS A 362 1.21 0.16 -10.38
N SER A 363 0.59 0.04 -9.21
CA SER A 363 -0.03 -1.18 -8.68
C SER A 363 -1.51 -1.17 -9.08
N SER A 364 -1.86 -1.86 -10.18
CA SER A 364 -3.13 -1.65 -10.88
C SER A 364 -4.35 -2.32 -10.22
N VAL A 365 -5.35 -1.51 -9.83
CA VAL A 365 -6.67 -2.00 -9.38
C VAL A 365 -7.42 -2.80 -10.46
N TYR A 366 -7.05 -2.60 -11.73
CA TYR A 366 -7.63 -3.33 -12.84
C TYR A 366 -7.30 -4.83 -12.78
N GLU A 367 -6.14 -5.23 -12.24
CA GLU A 367 -5.85 -6.67 -12.05
C GLU A 367 -6.87 -7.31 -11.10
N PHE A 368 -7.25 -6.61 -10.03
CA PHE A 368 -8.27 -7.06 -9.09
C PHE A 368 -9.64 -7.18 -9.77
N PHE A 369 -10.05 -6.19 -10.57
CA PHE A 369 -11.33 -6.25 -11.29
C PHE A 369 -11.35 -7.30 -12.39
N LEU A 370 -10.21 -7.63 -12.99
CA LEU A 370 -10.13 -8.60 -14.08
C LEU A 370 -9.83 -10.02 -13.60
N ALA A 371 -9.86 -10.26 -12.28
CA ALA A 371 -9.70 -11.59 -11.70
C ALA A 371 -10.91 -12.50 -11.98
N THR A 372 -12.12 -11.93 -12.11
CA THR A 372 -13.36 -12.67 -12.41
C THR A 372 -14.22 -11.91 -13.43
N GLU A 373 -15.10 -12.63 -14.14
CA GLU A 373 -16.03 -11.99 -15.09
C GLU A 373 -17.02 -11.04 -14.39
N ALA A 374 -17.52 -11.41 -13.21
CA ALA A 374 -18.46 -10.59 -12.45
C ALA A 374 -17.84 -9.25 -12.02
N HIS A 375 -16.55 -9.25 -11.67
CA HIS A 375 -15.83 -8.02 -11.32
C HIS A 375 -15.57 -7.16 -12.55
N ALA A 376 -15.24 -7.78 -13.69
CA ALA A 376 -15.02 -7.07 -14.94
C ALA A 376 -16.29 -6.34 -15.40
N GLU A 377 -17.47 -6.95 -15.21
CA GLU A 377 -18.76 -6.29 -15.47
C GLU A 377 -18.96 -5.05 -14.59
N ARG A 378 -18.66 -5.16 -13.29
CA ARG A 378 -18.74 -4.02 -12.36
C ARG A 378 -17.76 -2.90 -12.73
N LEU A 379 -16.54 -3.25 -13.16
CA LEU A 379 -15.58 -2.28 -13.68
C LEU A 379 -16.15 -1.57 -14.92
N VAL A 380 -16.69 -2.31 -15.89
CA VAL A 380 -17.27 -1.74 -17.10
C VAL A 380 -18.44 -0.79 -16.76
N ASP A 381 -19.28 -1.16 -15.81
CA ASP A 381 -20.34 -0.27 -15.32
C ASP A 381 -19.79 1.01 -14.68
N ALA A 382 -18.70 0.93 -13.91
CA ALA A 382 -18.04 2.13 -13.38
C ALA A 382 -17.42 3.00 -14.48
N LEU A 383 -16.76 2.41 -15.48
CA LEU A 383 -16.20 3.15 -16.62
C LEU A 383 -17.29 3.90 -17.40
N VAL A 384 -18.43 3.24 -17.65
CA VAL A 384 -19.59 3.86 -18.32
C VAL A 384 -20.17 5.00 -17.49
N ARG A 385 -20.32 4.81 -16.17
CA ARG A 385 -20.85 5.86 -15.28
C ARG A 385 -19.92 7.06 -15.18
N ALA A 386 -18.62 6.82 -15.09
CA ALA A 386 -17.62 7.88 -15.00
C ALA A 386 -17.61 8.76 -16.26
N LYS A 387 -17.89 8.18 -17.45
CA LYS A 387 -17.81 8.88 -18.76
C LYS A 387 -16.44 9.53 -19.00
N ARG A 388 -15.37 8.92 -18.47
CA ARG A 388 -13.99 9.38 -18.56
C ARG A 388 -13.20 8.45 -19.48
N ARG A 389 -12.82 8.95 -20.66
CA ARG A 389 -12.11 8.18 -21.70
C ARG A 389 -10.77 7.66 -21.18
N GLU A 390 -10.08 8.45 -20.38
CA GLU A 390 -8.78 8.14 -19.79
C GLU A 390 -8.83 6.91 -18.87
N PHE A 391 -9.96 6.66 -18.19
CA PHE A 391 -10.13 5.46 -17.36
C PHE A 391 -10.31 4.20 -18.21
N LEU A 392 -10.99 4.31 -19.35
CA LEU A 392 -11.11 3.20 -20.30
C LEU A 392 -9.74 2.87 -20.91
N VAL A 393 -8.98 3.88 -21.32
CA VAL A 393 -7.62 3.70 -21.84
C VAL A 393 -6.73 3.02 -20.79
N ALA A 394 -6.78 3.47 -19.54
CA ALA A 394 -6.02 2.87 -18.45
C ALA A 394 -6.45 1.42 -18.17
N ALA A 395 -7.76 1.12 -18.17
CA ALA A 395 -8.26 -0.25 -18.02
C ALA A 395 -7.71 -1.17 -19.12
N LEU A 396 -7.77 -0.73 -20.38
CA LEU A 396 -7.27 -1.49 -21.53
C LEU A 396 -5.75 -1.68 -21.47
N ALA A 397 -4.99 -0.64 -21.16
CA ALA A 397 -3.54 -0.71 -21.06
C ALA A 397 -3.07 -1.65 -19.92
N ASN A 398 -3.81 -1.71 -18.81
CA ASN A 398 -3.49 -2.56 -17.68
C ASN A 398 -4.10 -3.98 -17.78
N ALA A 399 -4.98 -4.26 -18.74
CA ALA A 399 -5.64 -5.55 -18.85
C ALA A 399 -4.72 -6.70 -19.31
N ARG A 400 -3.57 -6.44 -19.95
CA ARG A 400 -2.55 -7.43 -20.38
C ARG A 400 -3.09 -8.82 -20.71
N GLU A 401 -2.80 -9.83 -19.88
CA GLU A 401 -3.23 -11.23 -20.00
C GLU A 401 -4.73 -11.46 -19.79
N ARG A 402 -5.40 -10.51 -19.16
CA ARG A 402 -6.84 -10.50 -18.86
C ARG A 402 -7.66 -9.67 -19.84
N MET A 403 -7.05 -9.19 -20.93
CA MET A 403 -7.75 -8.46 -22.00
C MET A 403 -9.00 -9.18 -22.53
N PRO A 404 -9.01 -10.51 -22.75
CA PRO A 404 -10.23 -11.20 -23.19
C PRO A 404 -11.41 -11.05 -22.22
N ILE A 405 -11.15 -11.04 -20.90
CA ILE A 405 -12.18 -10.88 -19.87
C ILE A 405 -12.78 -9.47 -19.95
N LEU A 406 -11.93 -8.44 -20.08
CA LEU A 406 -12.39 -7.06 -20.22
C LEU A 406 -13.20 -6.84 -21.50
N LEU A 407 -12.73 -7.34 -22.64
CA LEU A 407 -13.44 -7.20 -23.92
C LEU A 407 -14.78 -7.94 -23.90
N SER A 408 -14.84 -9.14 -23.33
CA SER A 408 -16.10 -9.88 -23.14
C SER A 408 -17.12 -9.09 -22.29
N ALA A 409 -16.67 -8.50 -21.16
CA ALA A 409 -17.53 -7.68 -20.31
C ALA A 409 -18.02 -6.40 -21.04
N LEU A 410 -17.14 -5.75 -21.82
CA LEU A 410 -17.49 -4.60 -22.65
C LEU A 410 -18.52 -4.97 -23.74
N GLU A 411 -18.35 -6.13 -24.38
CA GLU A 411 -19.29 -6.64 -25.39
C GLU A 411 -20.69 -6.82 -24.80
N ARG A 412 -20.78 -7.45 -23.62
CA ARG A 412 -22.06 -7.68 -22.92
C ARG A 412 -22.76 -6.37 -22.55
N ARG A 413 -22.00 -5.31 -22.25
CA ARG A 413 -22.56 -4.01 -21.86
C ARG A 413 -23.14 -3.22 -23.04
N GLY A 414 -22.55 -3.33 -24.23
CA GLY A 414 -23.06 -2.67 -25.44
C GLY A 414 -22.06 -2.56 -26.59
N GLY A 415 -22.58 -2.58 -27.81
CA GLY A 415 -21.77 -2.66 -29.03
C GLY A 415 -20.86 -1.47 -29.31
N ALA A 416 -21.30 -0.25 -29.00
CA ALA A 416 -20.53 0.97 -29.31
C ALA A 416 -19.27 1.10 -28.45
N LEU A 417 -19.39 0.93 -27.14
CA LEU A 417 -18.25 0.98 -26.21
C LEU A 417 -17.25 -0.13 -26.50
N HIS A 418 -17.72 -1.35 -26.79
CA HIS A 418 -16.85 -2.45 -27.17
C HIS A 418 -16.07 -2.15 -28.47
N ALA A 419 -16.73 -1.58 -29.49
CA ALA A 419 -16.07 -1.18 -30.73
C ALA A 419 -15.01 -0.08 -30.50
N GLU A 420 -15.34 0.93 -29.69
CA GLU A 420 -14.41 1.99 -29.30
C GLU A 420 -13.20 1.42 -28.56
N SER A 421 -13.40 0.52 -27.60
CA SER A 421 -12.33 -0.15 -26.87
C SER A 421 -11.41 -0.94 -27.81
N MET A 422 -11.97 -1.70 -28.77
CA MET A 422 -11.14 -2.42 -29.75
C MET A 422 -10.32 -1.47 -30.62
N ARG A 423 -10.88 -0.32 -31.04
CA ARG A 423 -10.11 0.71 -31.77
C ARG A 423 -8.98 1.26 -30.91
N MET A 424 -9.25 1.59 -29.65
CA MET A 424 -8.22 2.04 -28.72
C MET A 424 -7.11 1.00 -28.58
N VAL A 425 -7.44 -0.28 -28.33
CA VAL A 425 -6.43 -1.34 -28.18
C VAL A 425 -5.58 -1.50 -29.44
N LEU A 426 -6.18 -1.35 -30.62
CA LEU A 426 -5.51 -1.42 -31.91
C LEU A 426 -4.56 -0.23 -32.13
N ASP A 427 -4.96 0.97 -31.72
CA ASP A 427 -4.21 2.21 -31.90
C ASP A 427 -3.15 2.47 -30.81
N LEU A 428 -3.19 1.76 -29.69
CA LEU A 428 -2.19 1.88 -28.61
C LEU A 428 -0.79 1.48 -29.11
N ASP A 429 0.17 2.40 -29.17
CA ASP A 429 1.55 2.10 -29.62
C ASP A 429 2.49 1.67 -28.48
N ASP A 430 2.08 0.69 -27.65
CA ASP A 430 2.96 0.07 -26.66
C ASP A 430 3.62 -1.20 -27.20
N TYR A 431 4.92 -1.10 -27.52
CA TYR A 431 5.72 -2.21 -28.04
C TYR A 431 5.69 -3.46 -27.14
N ARG A 432 5.57 -3.31 -25.81
CA ARG A 432 5.59 -4.45 -24.86
C ARG A 432 4.33 -5.29 -24.92
N LEU A 433 3.24 -4.70 -25.40
CA LEU A 433 1.93 -5.35 -25.45
C LEU A 433 1.55 -5.75 -26.87
N ARG A 434 2.37 -5.45 -27.88
CA ARG A 434 1.98 -5.56 -29.30
C ARG A 434 1.59 -6.98 -29.69
N ASP A 435 2.38 -7.99 -29.34
CA ASP A 435 2.14 -9.38 -29.76
C ASP A 435 0.97 -10.03 -29.03
N GLN A 436 0.87 -9.78 -27.72
CA GLN A 436 -0.24 -10.27 -26.91
C GLN A 436 -1.57 -9.67 -27.38
N ARG A 437 -1.61 -8.34 -27.60
CA ARG A 437 -2.80 -7.65 -28.09
C ARG A 437 -3.23 -8.14 -29.45
N ARG A 438 -2.29 -8.37 -30.38
CA ARG A 438 -2.59 -8.95 -31.69
C ARG A 438 -3.27 -10.30 -31.57
N THR A 439 -2.71 -11.20 -30.77
CA THR A 439 -3.29 -12.54 -30.57
C THR A 439 -4.70 -12.45 -29.98
N THR A 440 -4.90 -11.63 -28.96
CA THR A 440 -6.22 -11.42 -28.35
C THR A 440 -7.22 -10.79 -29.34
N LEU A 441 -6.86 -9.69 -30.00
CA LEU A 441 -7.73 -9.00 -30.94
C LEU A 441 -8.08 -9.88 -32.14
N ARG A 442 -7.14 -10.69 -32.65
CA ARG A 442 -7.43 -11.68 -33.68
C ARG A 442 -8.45 -12.70 -33.21
N HIS A 443 -8.27 -13.27 -32.02
CA HIS A 443 -9.21 -14.23 -31.46
C HIS A 443 -10.61 -13.61 -31.33
N GLU A 444 -10.69 -12.38 -30.81
CA GLU A 444 -11.94 -11.63 -30.71
C GLU A 444 -12.57 -11.36 -32.07
N ALA A 445 -11.78 -10.94 -33.06
CA ALA A 445 -12.27 -10.71 -34.41
C ALA A 445 -12.85 -11.98 -35.03
N THR A 446 -12.16 -13.12 -34.93
CA THR A 446 -12.66 -14.41 -35.41
C THR A 446 -13.95 -14.83 -34.68
N ARG A 447 -13.99 -14.68 -33.35
CA ARG A 447 -15.17 -15.03 -32.53
C ARG A 447 -16.40 -14.18 -32.89
N LEU A 448 -16.20 -12.89 -33.10
CA LEU A 448 -17.28 -11.92 -33.31
C LEU A 448 -17.74 -11.83 -34.76
N TRP A 449 -16.88 -12.18 -35.71
CA TRP A 449 -17.18 -12.09 -37.14
C TRP A 449 -18.54 -12.66 -37.56
N PRO A 450 -18.92 -13.90 -37.17
CA PRO A 450 -20.23 -14.44 -37.52
C PRO A 450 -21.40 -13.80 -36.76
N ARG A 451 -21.14 -13.16 -35.61
CA ARG A 451 -22.16 -12.68 -34.67
C ARG A 451 -22.46 -11.19 -34.78
N ARG A 452 -21.50 -10.39 -35.27
CA ARG A 452 -21.51 -8.92 -35.21
C ARG A 452 -21.27 -8.32 -36.59
N PRO A 453 -22.26 -8.36 -37.51
CA PRO A 453 -22.13 -7.79 -38.84
C PRO A 453 -21.88 -6.27 -38.82
N ASP A 454 -22.37 -5.59 -37.76
CA ASP A 454 -22.13 -4.18 -37.49
C ASP A 454 -20.66 -3.84 -37.25
N LEU A 455 -19.87 -4.78 -36.71
CA LEU A 455 -18.46 -4.58 -36.39
C LEU A 455 -17.50 -5.06 -37.47
N ARG A 456 -17.99 -5.76 -38.51
CA ARG A 456 -17.13 -6.35 -39.56
C ARG A 456 -16.09 -5.37 -40.17
N PRO A 457 -16.37 -4.08 -40.40
CA PRO A 457 -15.35 -3.13 -40.84
C PRO A 457 -14.12 -3.07 -39.92
N LEU A 458 -14.36 -2.94 -38.61
CA LEU A 458 -13.33 -2.91 -37.58
C LEU A 458 -12.65 -4.28 -37.42
N LEU A 459 -13.42 -5.37 -37.43
CA LEU A 459 -12.87 -6.72 -37.34
C LEU A 459 -11.96 -7.04 -38.54
N LEU A 460 -12.32 -6.59 -39.73
CA LEU A 460 -11.50 -6.74 -40.93
C LEU A 460 -10.18 -5.97 -40.80
N ARG A 461 -10.21 -4.76 -40.23
CA ARG A 461 -9.00 -3.99 -39.92
C ARG A 461 -8.07 -4.77 -38.99
N ILE A 462 -8.61 -5.33 -37.90
CA ILE A 462 -7.83 -6.15 -36.95
C ILE A 462 -7.18 -7.34 -37.65
N LEU A 463 -7.93 -8.09 -38.46
CA LEU A 463 -7.43 -9.25 -39.19
C LEU A 463 -6.32 -8.85 -40.18
N LEU A 464 -6.50 -7.75 -40.90
CA LEU A 464 -5.48 -7.26 -41.84
C LEU A 464 -4.20 -6.80 -41.13
N GLU A 465 -4.30 -6.16 -39.97
CA GLU A 465 -3.10 -5.76 -39.22
C GLU A 465 -2.30 -6.95 -38.70
N ASP A 466 -2.97 -8.05 -38.30
CA ASP A 466 -2.33 -9.32 -37.94
C ASP A 466 -1.65 -9.99 -39.15
N TYR A 467 -2.35 -10.05 -40.28
CA TYR A 467 -1.82 -10.63 -41.51
C TYR A 467 -0.61 -9.85 -42.04
N ALA A 468 -0.70 -8.51 -42.05
CA ALA A 468 0.38 -7.61 -42.45
C ALA A 468 1.65 -7.84 -41.62
N ALA A 469 1.47 -8.07 -40.32
CA ALA A 469 2.55 -8.23 -39.37
C ALA A 469 3.26 -9.58 -39.46
N SER A 470 2.51 -10.62 -39.82
CA SER A 470 3.04 -11.98 -39.97
C SER A 470 3.80 -12.19 -41.30
N GLY A 471 3.94 -11.14 -42.12
CA GLY A 471 4.66 -11.22 -43.40
C GLY A 471 3.96 -12.12 -44.41
N ARG A 472 2.64 -12.30 -44.28
CA ARG A 472 1.83 -13.15 -45.15
C ARG A 472 1.79 -12.62 -46.58
N ASP A 473 1.78 -13.54 -47.54
CA ASP A 473 1.73 -13.25 -48.97
C ASP A 473 0.28 -13.07 -49.49
N ASP A 474 0.17 -12.74 -50.78
CA ASP A 474 -1.11 -12.52 -51.45
C ASP A 474 -2.04 -13.74 -51.41
N GLU A 475 -1.48 -14.96 -51.37
CA GLU A 475 -2.26 -16.19 -51.26
C GLU A 475 -2.97 -16.27 -49.91
N ALA A 476 -2.26 -15.94 -48.84
CA ALA A 476 -2.85 -15.88 -47.51
C ALA A 476 -3.95 -14.83 -47.42
N PHE A 477 -3.77 -13.63 -47.99
CA PHE A 477 -4.83 -12.62 -48.03
C PHE A 477 -6.03 -13.08 -48.87
N ALA A 478 -5.82 -13.79 -49.98
CA ALA A 478 -6.91 -14.33 -50.81
C ALA A 478 -7.81 -15.32 -50.04
N ARG A 479 -7.28 -16.02 -49.02
CA ARG A 479 -8.06 -16.94 -48.18
C ARG A 479 -9.04 -16.25 -47.22
N LEU A 480 -8.92 -14.93 -46.99
CA LEU A 480 -9.83 -14.20 -46.10
C LEU A 480 -11.30 -14.35 -46.52
N GLY A 481 -11.58 -14.35 -47.82
CA GLY A 481 -12.93 -14.54 -48.35
C GLY A 481 -13.51 -15.94 -48.05
N ALA A 482 -12.67 -16.96 -47.95
CA ALA A 482 -13.08 -18.31 -47.59
C ALA A 482 -13.26 -18.47 -46.08
N GLU A 483 -12.39 -17.86 -45.27
CA GLU A 483 -12.42 -17.94 -43.80
C GLU A 483 -13.54 -17.10 -43.19
N PHE A 484 -13.80 -15.92 -43.76
CA PHE A 484 -14.70 -14.91 -43.20
C PHE A 484 -15.85 -14.53 -44.15
N GLY A 485 -16.00 -15.23 -45.27
CA GLY A 485 -17.03 -14.92 -46.27
C GLY A 485 -16.66 -13.75 -47.18
N PRO A 486 -17.46 -13.49 -48.23
CA PRO A 486 -17.11 -12.53 -49.28
C PRO A 486 -17.04 -11.11 -48.74
N ILE A 487 -16.03 -10.38 -49.19
CA ILE A 487 -15.85 -8.95 -48.91
C ILE A 487 -16.48 -8.18 -50.07
N ASP A 488 -17.72 -7.76 -49.91
CA ASP A 488 -18.42 -6.97 -50.93
C ASP A 488 -18.00 -5.48 -50.93
N ALA A 489 -18.47 -4.74 -51.93
CA ALA A 489 -18.19 -3.30 -52.07
C ALA A 489 -18.61 -2.49 -50.84
N GLY A 490 -19.73 -2.85 -50.19
CA GLY A 490 -20.27 -2.12 -49.05
C GLY A 490 -19.46 -2.34 -47.77
N LEU A 491 -19.00 -3.57 -47.52
CA LEU A 491 -18.08 -3.88 -46.44
C LEU A 491 -16.72 -3.21 -46.69
N PHE A 492 -16.20 -3.25 -47.91
CA PHE A 492 -14.96 -2.57 -48.25
C PHE A 492 -15.04 -1.06 -48.03
N ALA A 493 -16.14 -0.42 -48.46
CA ALA A 493 -16.40 1.00 -48.23
C ALA A 493 -16.36 1.34 -46.72
N ARG A 494 -17.12 0.62 -45.90
CA ARG A 494 -17.16 0.85 -44.45
C ARG A 494 -15.83 0.54 -43.76
N PHE A 495 -15.08 -0.46 -44.24
CA PHE A 495 -13.73 -0.74 -43.76
C PHE A 495 -12.81 0.45 -43.96
N LEU A 496 -12.84 1.08 -45.14
CA LEU A 496 -12.05 2.28 -45.41
C LEU A 496 -12.50 3.48 -44.56
N ASP A 497 -13.78 3.53 -44.17
CA ASP A 497 -14.32 4.56 -43.27
C ASP A 497 -13.83 4.44 -41.81
N GLU A 498 -13.26 3.29 -41.41
CA GLU A 498 -12.66 3.12 -40.07
C GLU A 498 -11.41 4.00 -39.85
N GLY A 499 -10.82 4.55 -40.91
CA GLY A 499 -9.80 5.60 -40.81
C GLY A 499 -8.57 5.41 -41.72
N PRO A 500 -7.56 6.29 -41.60
CA PRO A 500 -6.38 6.28 -42.47
C PRO A 500 -5.64 4.95 -42.52
N ARG A 501 -5.61 4.24 -41.38
CA ARG A 501 -4.94 2.95 -41.28
C ARG A 501 -5.60 1.87 -42.15
N SER A 502 -6.94 1.91 -42.31
CA SER A 502 -7.63 0.99 -43.22
C SER A 502 -7.27 1.24 -44.68
N VAL A 503 -7.07 2.51 -45.06
CA VAL A 503 -6.61 2.88 -46.40
C VAL A 503 -5.16 2.39 -46.64
N GLU A 504 -4.29 2.45 -45.63
CA GLU A 504 -2.94 1.88 -45.72
C GLU A 504 -2.92 0.36 -45.91
N LEU A 505 -3.88 -0.35 -45.32
CA LEU A 505 -3.99 -1.79 -45.39
C LEU A 505 -4.70 -2.25 -46.67
N SER A 506 -5.43 -1.37 -47.36
CA SER A 506 -6.22 -1.75 -48.53
C SER A 506 -5.41 -2.42 -49.65
N PRO A 507 -4.17 -2.03 -49.99
CA PRO A 507 -3.37 -2.75 -51.00
C PRO A 507 -3.10 -4.22 -50.66
N GLN A 508 -3.09 -4.58 -49.39
CA GLN A 508 -2.90 -5.96 -48.93
C GLN A 508 -4.20 -6.76 -48.99
N LEU A 509 -5.34 -6.09 -48.79
CA LEU A 509 -6.66 -6.68 -48.89
C LEU A 509 -7.03 -7.04 -50.36
N TRP A 510 -6.36 -6.44 -51.34
CA TRP A 510 -6.68 -6.56 -52.77
C TRP A 510 -6.94 -7.99 -53.27
N PRO A 511 -6.14 -9.03 -52.91
CA PRO A 511 -6.37 -10.41 -53.33
C PRO A 511 -7.74 -10.98 -52.90
N ALA A 512 -8.33 -10.48 -51.80
CA ALA A 512 -9.65 -10.86 -51.33
C ALA A 512 -10.79 -10.06 -51.99
N LEU A 513 -10.48 -8.99 -52.73
CA LEU A 513 -11.46 -8.13 -53.41
C LEU A 513 -11.79 -8.58 -54.84
N LYS A 514 -11.34 -9.77 -55.29
CA LYS A 514 -11.55 -10.27 -56.67
C LYS A 514 -13.02 -10.29 -57.11
N GLY A 515 -13.96 -10.42 -56.17
CA GLY A 515 -15.40 -10.40 -56.43
C GLY A 515 -16.05 -9.01 -56.40
N VAL A 516 -15.30 -7.96 -56.05
CA VAL A 516 -15.80 -6.58 -55.99
C VAL A 516 -15.62 -5.94 -57.36
N ALA A 517 -16.71 -5.53 -57.99
CA ALA A 517 -16.63 -4.74 -59.21
C ALA A 517 -16.03 -3.35 -58.89
N ALA A 518 -14.99 -2.97 -59.62
CA ALA A 518 -14.33 -1.66 -59.54
C ALA A 518 -13.96 -1.21 -58.10
N PRO A 519 -13.09 -1.93 -57.37
CA PRO A 519 -12.72 -1.58 -56.00
C PRO A 519 -12.09 -0.18 -55.88
N PHE A 520 -11.44 0.33 -56.94
CA PHE A 520 -10.91 1.69 -56.94
C PHE A 520 -12.00 2.78 -56.93
N ASP A 521 -13.19 2.52 -57.46
CA ASP A 521 -14.31 3.48 -57.41
C ASP A 521 -14.82 3.64 -55.97
N VAL A 522 -14.73 2.57 -55.18
CA VAL A 522 -15.05 2.60 -53.74
C VAL A 522 -13.96 3.34 -52.94
N LEU A 523 -12.69 3.18 -53.33
CA LEU A 523 -11.54 3.76 -52.65
C LEU A 523 -11.36 5.26 -52.93
N ALA A 524 -11.53 5.68 -54.19
CA ALA A 524 -11.20 7.02 -54.66
C ALA A 524 -11.85 8.16 -53.83
N PRO A 525 -13.13 8.10 -53.41
CA PRO A 525 -13.74 9.14 -52.58
C PRO A 525 -13.05 9.37 -51.23
N ARG A 526 -12.29 8.40 -50.72
CA ARG A 526 -11.65 8.43 -49.39
C ARG A 526 -10.18 8.82 -49.42
N LEU A 527 -9.55 8.76 -50.59
CA LEU A 527 -8.13 9.08 -50.77
C LEU A 527 -7.81 10.53 -50.42
N ASP A 528 -8.70 11.47 -50.68
CA ASP A 528 -8.43 12.89 -50.38
C ASP A 528 -8.30 13.14 -48.87
N SER A 529 -9.26 12.64 -48.07
CA SER A 529 -9.21 12.71 -46.60
C SER A 529 -8.00 11.96 -46.02
N PHE A 530 -7.63 10.82 -46.62
CA PHE A 530 -6.43 10.07 -46.25
C PHE A 530 -5.15 10.89 -46.47
N ILE A 531 -4.99 11.49 -47.66
CA ILE A 531 -3.82 12.32 -48.00
C ILE A 531 -3.76 13.53 -47.06
N ALA A 532 -4.90 14.18 -46.80
CA ALA A 532 -4.96 15.32 -45.87
C ALA A 532 -4.43 14.95 -44.47
N LYS A 533 -4.71 13.73 -43.99
CA LYS A 533 -4.29 13.27 -42.66
C LYS A 533 -2.85 12.76 -42.61
N ARG A 534 -2.33 12.20 -43.70
CA ARG A 534 -1.00 11.55 -43.73
C ARG A 534 0.10 12.38 -44.39
N GLY A 535 -0.23 13.41 -45.16
CA GLY A 535 0.74 14.22 -45.89
C GLY A 535 1.68 13.36 -46.75
N VAL A 536 2.98 13.61 -46.63
CA VAL A 536 4.05 12.88 -47.34
C VAL A 536 3.96 11.36 -47.15
N ASP A 537 3.56 10.87 -45.97
CA ASP A 537 3.51 9.44 -45.67
C ASP A 537 2.45 8.69 -46.51
N ALA A 538 1.49 9.41 -47.09
CA ALA A 538 0.51 8.84 -48.01
C ALA A 538 1.14 8.26 -49.29
N ALA A 539 2.33 8.75 -49.68
CA ALA A 539 2.99 8.37 -50.93
C ALA A 539 3.26 6.86 -51.03
N LYS A 540 3.64 6.22 -49.92
CA LYS A 540 3.90 4.77 -49.87
C LYS A 540 2.63 3.98 -50.19
N THR A 541 1.50 4.35 -49.57
CA THR A 541 0.21 3.69 -49.79
C THR A 541 -0.28 3.93 -51.22
N ILE A 542 -0.18 5.16 -51.73
CA ILE A 542 -0.58 5.50 -53.11
C ILE A 542 0.25 4.74 -54.14
N GLY A 543 1.57 4.62 -53.93
CA GLY A 543 2.43 3.82 -54.78
C GLY A 543 2.05 2.33 -54.76
N ALA A 544 1.73 1.79 -53.59
CA ALA A 544 1.25 0.41 -53.47
C ALA A 544 -0.09 0.19 -54.19
N LEU A 545 -1.02 1.15 -54.09
CA LEU A 545 -2.31 1.12 -54.81
C LEU A 545 -2.12 1.18 -56.33
N ALA A 546 -1.26 2.08 -56.81
CA ALA A 546 -0.93 2.17 -58.24
C ALA A 546 -0.29 0.87 -58.75
N LYS A 547 0.61 0.27 -57.96
CA LYS A 547 1.20 -1.03 -58.27
C LYS A 547 0.12 -2.12 -58.39
N ARG A 548 -0.84 -2.17 -57.46
CA ARG A 548 -1.97 -3.10 -57.53
C ARG A 548 -2.82 -2.90 -58.78
N ALA A 549 -3.14 -1.65 -59.14
CA ALA A 549 -3.87 -1.35 -60.36
C ALA A 549 -3.14 -1.88 -61.60
N CYS A 550 -1.81 -1.76 -61.63
CA CYS A 550 -0.98 -2.29 -62.71
C CYS A 550 -0.94 -3.81 -62.77
N GLU A 551 -0.74 -4.47 -61.62
CA GLU A 551 -0.74 -5.94 -61.51
C GLU A 551 -2.07 -6.54 -61.99
N THR A 552 -3.20 -5.89 -61.69
CA THR A 552 -4.53 -6.34 -62.13
C THR A 552 -4.97 -5.77 -63.48
N ARG A 553 -4.11 -5.01 -64.17
CA ARG A 553 -4.42 -4.31 -65.44
C ARG A 553 -5.66 -3.40 -65.37
N ASP A 554 -5.94 -2.83 -64.20
CA ASP A 554 -7.08 -1.94 -63.96
C ASP A 554 -6.73 -0.48 -64.31
N VAL A 555 -6.79 -0.18 -65.61
CA VAL A 555 -6.52 1.16 -66.15
C VAL A 555 -7.52 2.20 -65.62
N ALA A 556 -8.77 1.80 -65.39
CA ALA A 556 -9.81 2.69 -64.87
C ALA A 556 -9.49 3.08 -63.41
N GLY A 557 -9.09 2.12 -62.59
CA GLY A 557 -8.66 2.36 -61.22
C GLY A 557 -7.43 3.26 -61.09
N LEU A 558 -6.41 3.05 -61.94
CA LEU A 558 -5.25 3.94 -61.98
C LEU A 558 -5.64 5.38 -62.36
N ARG A 559 -6.58 5.53 -63.30
CA ARG A 559 -7.13 6.84 -63.68
C ARG A 559 -7.87 7.49 -62.52
N ALA A 560 -8.68 6.73 -61.76
CA ALA A 560 -9.39 7.23 -60.59
C ALA A 560 -8.43 7.79 -59.53
N ILE A 561 -7.34 7.08 -59.21
CA ILE A 561 -6.30 7.57 -58.29
C ILE A 561 -5.73 8.90 -58.79
N ARG A 562 -5.31 8.98 -60.06
CA ARG A 562 -4.75 10.21 -60.64
C ARG A 562 -5.70 11.40 -60.57
N GLN A 563 -6.98 11.19 -60.86
CA GLN A 563 -7.99 12.24 -60.77
C GLN A 563 -8.12 12.80 -59.36
N VAL A 564 -7.99 11.97 -58.31
CA VAL A 564 -7.96 12.49 -56.93
C VAL A 564 -6.72 13.36 -56.70
N LEU A 565 -5.54 12.88 -57.09
CA LEU A 565 -4.28 13.61 -56.92
C LEU A 565 -4.26 14.94 -57.69
N GLU A 566 -4.76 14.95 -58.92
CA GLU A 566 -4.87 16.15 -59.75
C GLU A 566 -5.87 17.16 -59.18
N ARG A 567 -7.03 16.70 -58.70
CA ARG A 567 -8.01 17.58 -58.05
C ARG A 567 -7.43 18.24 -56.81
N ARG A 568 -6.75 17.49 -55.96
CA ARG A 568 -6.08 18.02 -54.77
C ARG A 568 -4.98 19.01 -55.14
N ALA A 569 -4.17 18.70 -56.16
CA ALA A 569 -3.12 19.60 -56.65
C ALA A 569 -3.67 20.93 -57.20
N LYS A 570 -4.87 20.94 -57.80
CA LYS A 570 -5.55 22.16 -58.26
C LYS A 570 -6.17 22.98 -57.13
N GLY A 571 -6.36 22.39 -55.94
CA GLY A 571 -6.99 23.03 -54.77
C GLY A 571 -6.14 24.09 -54.04
N GLY A 572 -4.87 24.29 -54.40
CA GLY A 572 -4.05 25.41 -53.93
C GLY A 572 -3.43 25.27 -52.53
N ASP A 573 -3.34 24.05 -51.97
CA ASP A 573 -2.68 23.80 -50.68
C ASP A 573 -1.18 24.12 -50.80
N LYS A 574 -0.72 25.22 -50.18
CA LYS A 574 0.64 25.81 -50.38
C LYS A 574 1.77 24.91 -49.86
N ASP A 575 1.48 23.99 -48.95
CA ASP A 575 2.43 22.97 -48.48
C ASP A 575 2.58 21.80 -49.49
N GLY A 576 1.73 21.76 -50.53
CA GLY A 576 1.56 20.62 -51.42
C GLY A 576 2.53 20.49 -52.60
N GLU A 577 3.46 21.42 -52.84
CA GLU A 577 4.31 21.35 -54.06
C GLU A 577 5.38 20.23 -53.99
N LYS A 578 5.95 19.97 -52.80
CA LYS A 578 6.86 18.81 -52.58
C LYS A 578 6.08 17.49 -52.51
N ASP A 579 4.92 17.50 -51.86
CA ASP A 579 4.04 16.33 -51.76
C ASP A 579 3.50 15.93 -53.14
N ARG A 580 3.18 16.92 -54.00
CA ARG A 580 2.73 16.74 -55.38
C ARG A 580 3.68 15.90 -56.21
N SER A 581 4.98 16.21 -56.20
CA SER A 581 5.96 15.47 -57.00
C SER A 581 6.11 14.03 -56.52
N ALA A 582 6.15 13.81 -55.20
CA ALA A 582 6.26 12.46 -54.63
C ALA A 582 5.00 11.61 -54.92
N LEU A 583 3.81 12.19 -54.79
CA LEU A 583 2.54 11.49 -55.03
C LEU A 583 2.29 11.19 -56.51
N LEU A 584 2.60 12.11 -57.42
CA LEU A 584 2.49 11.87 -58.86
C LEU A 584 3.56 10.89 -59.36
N LEU A 585 4.77 10.91 -58.78
CA LEU A 585 5.81 9.91 -59.06
C LEU A 585 5.36 8.50 -58.61
N ALA A 586 4.67 8.40 -57.48
CA ALA A 586 4.12 7.14 -56.97
C ALA A 586 3.00 6.56 -57.88
N ALA A 587 2.29 7.41 -58.63
CA ALA A 587 1.19 7.01 -59.54
C ALA A 587 1.56 6.94 -61.04
N ARG A 588 2.87 6.77 -61.35
CA ARG A 588 3.38 6.66 -62.74
C ARG A 588 2.72 5.52 -63.52
N ASP A 589 2.75 5.62 -64.85
CA ASP A 589 2.23 4.59 -65.75
C ASP A 589 2.85 3.23 -65.42
N CYS A 590 2.03 2.18 -65.55
CA CYS A 590 2.49 0.81 -65.41
C CYS A 590 3.70 0.65 -66.33
N LYS A 591 4.90 0.51 -65.73
CA LYS A 591 6.06 0.12 -66.50
C LYS A 591 5.69 -1.21 -67.12
N ALA A 592 5.62 -1.26 -68.46
CA ALA A 592 5.48 -2.52 -69.15
C ALA A 592 6.60 -3.43 -68.64
N GLU A 593 6.25 -4.49 -67.92
CA GLU A 593 7.24 -5.53 -67.65
C GLU A 593 7.75 -6.01 -69.00
N PRO A 594 9.08 -6.03 -69.24
CA PRO A 594 9.59 -6.69 -70.42
C PRO A 594 9.05 -8.13 -70.38
N PRO A 595 8.55 -8.65 -71.52
CA PRO A 595 7.88 -9.95 -71.55
C PRO A 595 8.75 -11.01 -70.88
N SER A 596 8.22 -11.65 -69.83
CA SER A 596 8.86 -12.77 -69.16
C SER A 596 9.12 -13.86 -70.20
N ARG A 597 10.39 -14.18 -70.43
CA ARG A 597 10.80 -15.28 -71.30
C ARG A 597 10.45 -16.64 -70.72
#